data_AF-A0A067R2L1-F1
#
_entry.id   AF-A0A067R2L1-F1
#
_cell.length_a   1.000
_cell.length_b   1.000
_cell.length_c   1.000
_cell.angle_alpha   90.00
_cell.angle_beta   90.00
_cell.angle_gamma   90.00
#
_symmetry.space_group_name_H-M   'P 1'
#
loop_
_entity.id
_entity.type
_entity.pdbx_description
1 polymer ?
#
loop_
_entity_poly.entity_id
_entity_poly.type
_entity_poly.pdbx_seq_one_letter_code
_entity_poly.pdbx_strand_id
1 'polypeptide(L)'
;MEQRIQSEEARSKEVKDQLNASRARLLEVETIAFKREASLSELVLQIEEHKDKNENLVLQLSELATEKQRLVESGQNQQDSLTRQVRVLEEHVSELKESLAEREAELRDLRSEFGSYKVRAQSVLRQKARLDDGSSSFIQEDHLEEMALLKQTAEILRSKLEDTSSKLQTLSVENSAVQEDRARVLQRCQEMLDTVQDLRNQNAQLHAQLEDSTIAHREALRSQKLQADTLNQCYKQQLKELEEKLQMETSTLMKQLQNVKEQLHGTHKHSSIVGEVIGHVIQPIDSNMVLSTPSKHASPHWNSSTEGFIPVQSAVVMSQQDLENKLEITLLKREEGEGSESIDSASPHLSASQEHRTELIPLDKLLSSQSDDDNSVPTVNISPGAELGQIKEQLVVSECRIRHLTGLLSEAERDLAKLTQQNQVLKEEIRRQQRSVEREQHAQNFEYLKNVILKFVTLQGGDERTRLVPVLNTILKLSPEETNQLNIIAKGGPDLQGGGRGWGSYLHLWAGTH
;
A
#
# COMPACT_ATOMS: atom_id res chain seq x y z
N MET A 1 15.33 60.03 71.33
CA MET A 1 15.92 58.77 70.83
C MET A 1 14.83 57.80 70.42
N GLU A 2 13.90 57.42 71.31
CA GLU A 2 12.97 56.31 71.07
C GLU A 2 12.14 56.41 69.78
N GLN A 3 11.62 57.58 69.40
CA GLN A 3 10.85 57.71 68.15
C GLN A 3 11.62 57.25 66.89
N ARG A 4 12.96 57.41 66.85
CA ARG A 4 13.78 56.87 65.76
C ARG A 4 13.92 55.36 65.85
N ILE A 5 14.09 54.82 67.05
CA ILE A 5 14.16 53.37 67.29
C ILE A 5 12.84 52.71 66.88
N GLN A 6 11.71 53.25 67.33
CA GLN A 6 10.36 52.77 66.98
C GLN A 6 10.07 52.84 65.48
N SER A 7 10.51 53.90 64.77
CA SER A 7 10.35 53.97 63.31
C SER A 7 11.25 52.99 62.55
N GLU A 8 12.48 52.76 63.05
CA GLU A 8 13.39 51.77 62.45
C GLU A 8 12.92 50.33 62.74
N GLU A 9 12.37 50.06 63.92
CA GLU A 9 11.72 48.80 64.30
C GLU A 9 10.47 48.53 63.46
N ALA A 10 9.61 49.53 63.26
CA ALA A 10 8.43 49.41 62.40
C ALA A 10 8.82 49.12 60.94
N ARG A 11 9.81 49.85 60.41
CA ARG A 11 10.37 49.65 59.06
C ARG A 11 11.06 48.29 58.92
N SER A 12 11.80 47.84 59.93
CA SER A 12 12.43 46.51 60.00
C SER A 12 11.38 45.39 60.01
N LYS A 13 10.30 45.57 60.79
CA LYS A 13 9.15 44.66 60.80
C LYS A 13 8.47 44.62 59.43
N GLU A 14 8.21 45.77 58.80
CA GLU A 14 7.58 45.78 57.48
C GLU A 14 8.44 45.10 56.41
N VAL A 15 9.76 45.35 56.39
CA VAL A 15 10.68 44.63 55.48
C VAL A 15 10.67 43.13 55.75
N LYS A 16 10.59 42.71 57.02
CA LYS A 16 10.46 41.29 57.40
C LYS A 16 9.13 40.68 56.94
N ASP A 17 8.03 41.41 57.08
CA ASP A 17 6.70 40.95 56.66
C ASP A 17 6.58 40.92 55.12
N GLN A 18 7.19 41.88 54.40
CA GLN A 18 7.35 41.85 52.94
C GLN A 18 8.23 40.65 52.49
N LEU A 19 9.31 40.33 53.21
CA LEU A 19 10.17 39.17 52.93
C LEU A 19 9.47 37.83 53.23
N ASN A 20 8.62 37.78 54.26
CA ASN A 20 7.78 36.62 54.54
C ASN A 20 6.73 36.44 53.43
N ALA A 21 6.10 37.54 52.98
CA ALA A 21 5.13 37.52 51.89
C ALA A 21 5.76 37.15 50.54
N SER A 22 6.99 37.58 50.25
CA SER A 22 7.69 37.16 49.03
C SER A 22 8.08 35.69 49.08
N ARG A 23 8.58 35.18 50.22
CA ARG A 23 8.82 33.73 50.43
C ARG A 23 7.55 32.89 50.26
N ALA A 24 6.42 33.34 50.80
CA ALA A 24 5.15 32.64 50.66
C ALA A 24 4.70 32.50 49.19
N ARG A 25 4.79 33.60 48.41
CA ARG A 25 4.50 33.57 46.97
C ARG A 25 5.50 32.72 46.18
N LEU A 26 6.76 32.71 46.59
CA LEU A 26 7.81 31.94 45.92
C LEU A 26 7.55 30.42 46.10
N LEU A 27 7.24 29.98 47.32
CA LEU A 27 6.78 28.61 47.60
C LEU A 27 5.49 28.26 46.84
N GLU A 28 4.52 29.18 46.76
CA GLU A 28 3.29 28.97 45.98
C GLU A 28 3.62 28.73 44.50
N VAL A 29 4.46 29.58 43.90
CA VAL A 29 4.93 29.44 42.50
C VAL A 29 5.71 28.14 42.30
N GLU A 30 6.58 27.73 43.24
CA GLU A 30 7.27 26.43 43.20
C GLU A 30 6.28 25.26 43.20
N THR A 31 5.24 25.27 44.04
CA THR A 31 4.22 24.20 44.01
C THR A 31 3.38 24.20 42.74
N ILE A 32 3.17 25.35 42.09
CA ILE A 32 2.49 25.46 40.80
C ILE A 32 3.39 24.96 39.67
N ALA A 33 4.69 25.27 39.72
CA ALA A 33 5.69 24.77 38.77
C ALA A 33 5.77 23.24 38.84
N PHE A 34 5.94 22.67 40.04
CA PHE A 34 5.99 21.21 40.25
C PHE A 34 4.72 20.50 39.75
N LYS A 35 3.53 21.07 39.99
CA LYS A 35 2.25 20.52 39.47
C LYS A 35 2.18 20.56 37.94
N ARG A 36 2.69 21.62 37.32
CA ARG A 36 2.77 21.74 35.85
C ARG A 36 3.79 20.77 35.27
N GLU A 37 4.95 20.62 35.90
CA GLU A 37 6.00 19.71 35.49
C GLU A 37 5.56 18.24 35.57
N ALA A 38 4.88 17.85 36.66
CA ALA A 38 4.23 16.54 36.77
C ALA A 38 3.18 16.31 35.67
N SER A 39 2.31 17.30 35.40
CA SER A 39 1.29 17.21 34.35
C SER A 39 1.88 17.20 32.93
N LEU A 40 3.02 17.88 32.69
CA LEU A 40 3.75 17.81 31.43
C LEU A 40 4.38 16.44 31.24
N SER A 41 4.98 15.87 32.29
CA SER A 41 5.56 14.53 32.26
C SER A 41 4.51 13.45 31.99
N GLU A 42 3.33 13.55 32.62
CA GLU A 42 2.18 12.68 32.33
C GLU A 42 1.73 12.82 30.86
N LEU A 43 1.65 14.05 30.33
CA LEU A 43 1.24 14.29 28.95
C LEU A 43 2.27 13.78 27.92
N VAL A 44 3.57 13.86 28.22
CA VAL A 44 4.64 13.27 27.40
C VAL A 44 4.50 11.75 27.35
N LEU A 45 4.32 11.09 28.50
CA LEU A 45 4.10 9.64 28.55
C LEU A 45 2.85 9.20 27.77
N GLN A 46 1.77 9.99 27.80
CA GLN A 46 0.59 9.73 26.97
C GLN A 46 0.88 9.91 25.47
N ILE A 47 1.69 10.90 25.08
CA ILE A 47 2.10 11.11 23.69
C ILE A 47 2.98 9.95 23.19
N GLU A 48 3.91 9.46 24.02
CA GLU A 48 4.74 8.29 23.72
C GLU A 48 3.89 7.02 23.58
N GLU A 49 2.99 6.75 24.55
CA GLU A 49 2.08 5.59 24.49
C GLU A 49 1.14 5.64 23.26
N HIS A 50 0.72 6.83 22.83
CA HIS A 50 -0.05 7.02 21.59
C HIS A 50 0.80 6.89 20.32
N LYS A 51 2.07 7.29 20.35
CA LYS A 51 3.02 7.13 19.24
C LYS A 51 3.33 5.66 19.00
N ASP A 52 3.62 4.90 20.06
CA ASP A 52 3.91 3.46 19.98
C ASP A 52 2.71 2.67 19.44
N LYS A 53 1.49 3.00 19.90
CA LYS A 53 0.24 2.44 19.35
C LYS A 53 0.06 2.75 17.86
N ASN A 54 0.42 3.96 17.43
CA ASN A 54 0.32 4.36 16.03
C ASN A 54 1.37 3.67 15.15
N GLU A 55 2.60 3.50 15.63
CA GLU A 55 3.66 2.75 14.93
C GLU A 55 3.30 1.26 14.81
N ASN A 56 2.71 0.67 15.86
CA ASN A 56 2.21 -0.71 15.82
C ASN A 56 1.05 -0.88 14.81
N LEU A 57 0.11 0.07 14.76
CA LEU A 57 -0.96 0.08 13.75
C LEU A 57 -0.42 0.24 12.32
N VAL A 58 0.63 1.04 12.10
CA VAL A 58 1.29 1.17 10.80
C VAL A 58 1.94 -0.14 10.37
N LEU A 59 2.58 -0.87 11.30
CA LEU A 59 3.14 -2.20 11.03
C LEU A 59 2.03 -3.20 10.64
N GLN A 60 0.96 -3.33 11.42
CA GLN A 60 -0.17 -4.22 11.11
C GLN A 60 -0.82 -3.89 9.75
N LEU A 61 -0.97 -2.60 9.41
CA LEU A 61 -1.48 -2.17 8.11
C LEU A 61 -0.53 -2.53 6.96
N SER A 62 0.79 -2.51 7.19
CA SER A 62 1.78 -2.93 6.20
C SER A 62 1.77 -4.45 5.99
N GLU A 63 1.69 -5.24 7.06
CA GLU A 63 1.59 -6.71 7.00
C GLU A 63 0.33 -7.13 6.23
N LEU A 64 -0.84 -6.59 6.61
CA LEU A 64 -2.12 -6.88 5.96
C LEU A 64 -2.15 -6.41 4.49
N ALA A 65 -1.45 -5.33 4.15
CA ALA A 65 -1.27 -4.92 2.76
C ALA A 65 -0.41 -5.92 1.96
N THR A 66 0.69 -6.44 2.54
CA THR A 66 1.51 -7.47 1.87
C THR A 66 0.80 -8.81 1.72
N GLU A 67 0.00 -9.23 2.71
CA GLU A 67 -0.81 -10.44 2.58
C GLU A 67 -1.90 -10.27 1.51
N LYS A 68 -2.59 -9.12 1.49
CA LYS A 68 -3.55 -8.82 0.42
C LYS A 68 -2.88 -8.93 -0.96
N GLN A 69 -1.70 -8.33 -1.12
CA GLN A 69 -0.96 -8.37 -2.39
C GLN A 69 -0.62 -9.82 -2.80
N ARG A 70 -0.07 -10.61 -1.87
CA ARG A 70 0.24 -12.04 -2.07
C ARG A 70 -1.00 -12.86 -2.49
N LEU A 71 -2.17 -12.57 -1.92
CA LEU A 71 -3.43 -13.24 -2.28
C LEU A 71 -3.96 -12.82 -3.65
N VAL A 72 -3.82 -11.54 -4.03
CA VAL A 72 -4.16 -11.04 -5.37
C VAL A 72 -3.26 -11.68 -6.43
N GLU A 73 -1.94 -11.69 -6.22
CA GLU A 73 -0.96 -12.31 -7.11
C GLU A 73 -1.21 -13.83 -7.26
N SER A 74 -1.51 -14.53 -6.16
CA SER A 74 -1.88 -15.95 -6.21
C SER A 74 -3.18 -16.20 -7.00
N GLY A 75 -4.16 -15.30 -6.89
CA GLY A 75 -5.41 -15.37 -7.64
C GLY A 75 -5.20 -15.11 -9.14
N GLN A 76 -4.44 -14.06 -9.48
CA GLN A 76 -4.08 -13.72 -10.85
C GLN A 76 -3.30 -14.85 -11.53
N ASN A 77 -2.28 -15.42 -10.88
CA ASN A 77 -1.52 -16.55 -11.42
C ASN A 77 -2.41 -17.79 -11.70
N GLN A 78 -3.41 -18.06 -10.84
CA GLN A 78 -4.35 -19.15 -11.08
C GLN A 78 -5.35 -18.83 -12.21
N GLN A 79 -5.84 -17.59 -12.28
CA GLN A 79 -6.67 -17.10 -13.38
C GLN A 79 -5.94 -17.21 -14.72
N ASP A 80 -4.69 -16.74 -14.80
CA ASP A 80 -3.87 -16.80 -16.01
C ASP A 80 -3.61 -18.24 -16.48
N SER A 81 -3.33 -19.14 -15.53
CA SER A 81 -3.17 -20.57 -15.80
C SER A 81 -4.45 -21.19 -16.41
N LEU A 82 -5.61 -20.88 -15.83
CA LEU A 82 -6.91 -21.33 -16.32
C LEU A 82 -7.27 -20.71 -17.67
N THR A 83 -7.02 -19.41 -17.88
CA THR A 83 -7.26 -18.72 -19.16
C THR A 83 -6.38 -19.28 -20.28
N ARG A 84 -5.11 -19.60 -20.00
CA ARG A 84 -4.22 -20.30 -20.94
C ARG A 84 -4.74 -21.71 -21.25
N GLN A 85 -5.19 -22.45 -20.24
CA GLN A 85 -5.77 -23.79 -20.42
C GLN A 85 -7.07 -23.77 -21.25
N VAL A 86 -7.98 -22.81 -20.98
CA VAL A 86 -9.20 -22.62 -21.77
C VAL A 86 -8.86 -22.34 -23.23
N ARG A 87 -7.94 -21.41 -23.50
CA ARG A 87 -7.53 -21.08 -24.88
C ARG A 87 -6.97 -22.28 -25.64
N VAL A 88 -6.14 -23.10 -24.99
CA VAL A 88 -5.61 -24.33 -25.60
C VAL A 88 -6.73 -25.35 -25.87
N LEU A 89 -7.71 -25.48 -24.99
CA LEU A 89 -8.88 -26.35 -25.22
C LEU A 89 -9.79 -25.82 -26.33
N GLU A 90 -9.96 -24.50 -26.46
CA GLU A 90 -10.70 -23.87 -27.55
C GLU A 90 -10.02 -24.11 -28.91
N GLU A 91 -8.69 -24.05 -28.95
CA GLU A 91 -7.85 -24.35 -30.12
C GLU A 91 -8.03 -25.82 -30.56
N HIS A 92 -7.86 -26.78 -29.65
CA HIS A 92 -8.11 -28.21 -29.93
C HIS A 92 -9.56 -28.48 -30.38
N VAL A 93 -10.54 -27.78 -29.80
CA VAL A 93 -11.95 -27.87 -30.20
C VAL A 93 -12.21 -27.24 -31.57
N SER A 94 -11.37 -26.30 -32.03
CA SER A 94 -11.41 -25.77 -33.39
C SER A 94 -10.83 -26.77 -34.39
N GLU A 95 -9.64 -27.30 -34.13
CA GLU A 95 -8.98 -28.32 -34.97
C GLU A 95 -9.86 -29.57 -35.17
N LEU A 96 -10.49 -30.06 -34.09
CA LEU A 96 -11.39 -31.22 -34.16
C LEU A 96 -12.66 -30.94 -34.96
N LYS A 97 -13.15 -29.69 -35.02
CA LYS A 97 -14.28 -29.30 -35.88
C LYS A 97 -13.87 -29.20 -37.34
N GLU A 98 -12.68 -28.69 -37.62
CA GLU A 98 -12.13 -28.59 -38.97
C GLU A 98 -11.91 -29.99 -39.56
N SER A 99 -11.22 -30.89 -38.84
CA SER A 99 -11.01 -32.25 -39.32
C SER A 99 -12.30 -33.09 -39.41
N LEU A 100 -13.31 -32.80 -38.58
CA LEU A 100 -14.65 -33.37 -38.77
C LEU A 100 -15.28 -32.89 -40.08
N ALA A 101 -15.21 -31.59 -40.39
CA ALA A 101 -15.75 -31.03 -41.63
C ALA A 101 -15.02 -31.52 -42.89
N GLU A 102 -13.70 -31.75 -42.82
CA GLU A 102 -12.92 -32.43 -43.86
C GLU A 102 -13.44 -33.86 -44.10
N ARG A 103 -13.57 -34.67 -43.03
CA ARG A 103 -14.04 -36.06 -43.13
C ARG A 103 -15.49 -36.14 -43.61
N GLU A 104 -16.35 -35.18 -43.26
CA GLU A 104 -17.68 -35.04 -43.84
C GLU A 104 -17.67 -34.64 -45.34
N ALA A 105 -16.62 -33.96 -45.81
CA ALA A 105 -16.41 -33.68 -47.24
C ALA A 105 -15.94 -34.94 -47.99
N GLU A 106 -14.89 -35.60 -47.50
CA GLU A 106 -14.43 -36.90 -48.03
C GLU A 106 -15.60 -37.91 -48.16
N LEU A 107 -16.44 -38.02 -47.12
CA LEU A 107 -17.61 -38.90 -47.13
C LEU A 107 -18.72 -38.46 -48.10
N ARG A 108 -18.87 -37.17 -48.39
CA ARG A 108 -19.81 -36.68 -49.42
C ARG A 108 -19.32 -37.04 -50.81
N ASP A 109 -18.04 -36.83 -51.08
CA ASP A 109 -17.45 -37.05 -52.39
C ASP A 109 -17.38 -38.55 -52.71
N LEU A 110 -16.96 -39.39 -51.75
CA LEU A 110 -16.95 -40.84 -51.89
C LEU A 110 -18.36 -41.44 -52.12
N ARG A 111 -19.41 -40.82 -51.55
CA ARG A 111 -20.82 -41.18 -51.84
C ARG A 111 -21.23 -40.79 -53.27
N SER A 112 -20.76 -39.65 -53.77
CA SER A 112 -20.98 -39.19 -55.15
C SER A 112 -20.28 -40.10 -56.16
N GLU A 113 -19.03 -40.48 -55.88
CA GLU A 113 -18.27 -41.45 -56.66
C GLU A 113 -18.94 -42.83 -56.69
N PHE A 114 -19.39 -43.32 -55.53
CA PHE A 114 -20.10 -44.61 -55.44
C PHE A 114 -21.43 -44.59 -56.21
N GLY A 115 -22.19 -43.50 -56.14
CA GLY A 115 -23.39 -43.29 -56.96
C GLY A 115 -23.08 -43.33 -58.45
N SER A 116 -22.02 -42.63 -58.86
CA SER A 116 -21.53 -42.60 -60.24
C SER A 116 -21.05 -43.98 -60.72
N TYR A 117 -20.31 -44.70 -59.87
CA TYR A 117 -19.86 -46.08 -60.13
C TYR A 117 -21.04 -47.03 -60.31
N LYS A 118 -22.07 -46.95 -59.46
CA LYS A 118 -23.29 -47.75 -59.57
C LYS A 118 -23.99 -47.53 -60.92
N VAL A 119 -24.08 -46.29 -61.40
CA VAL A 119 -24.64 -45.98 -62.73
C VAL A 119 -23.75 -46.52 -63.85
N ARG A 120 -22.42 -46.35 -63.77
CA ARG A 120 -21.47 -46.93 -64.74
C ARG A 120 -21.61 -48.46 -64.83
N ALA A 121 -21.61 -49.16 -63.70
CA ALA A 121 -21.76 -50.61 -63.62
C ALA A 121 -23.12 -51.08 -64.18
N GLN A 122 -24.22 -50.39 -63.88
CA GLN A 122 -25.53 -50.70 -64.46
C GLN A 122 -25.58 -50.49 -65.99
N SER A 123 -24.86 -49.48 -66.51
CA SER A 123 -24.73 -49.25 -67.95
C SER A 123 -23.91 -50.38 -68.60
N VAL A 124 -22.76 -50.74 -68.03
CA VAL A 124 -21.91 -51.84 -68.52
C VAL A 124 -22.66 -53.18 -68.50
N LEU A 125 -23.43 -53.48 -67.45
CA LEU A 125 -24.26 -54.71 -67.40
C LEU A 125 -25.35 -54.70 -68.49
N ARG A 126 -26.00 -53.56 -68.74
CA ARG A 126 -26.96 -53.40 -69.86
C ARG A 126 -26.31 -53.48 -71.24
N GLN A 127 -25.02 -53.15 -71.36
CA GLN A 127 -24.25 -53.25 -72.59
C GLN A 127 -23.74 -54.68 -72.82
N LYS A 128 -23.25 -55.37 -71.78
CA LYS A 128 -22.84 -56.78 -71.84
C LYS A 128 -24.03 -57.68 -72.18
N ALA A 129 -25.20 -57.42 -71.60
CA ALA A 129 -26.47 -58.07 -71.96
C ALA A 129 -26.99 -57.77 -73.39
N ARG A 130 -26.19 -57.11 -74.24
CA ARG A 130 -26.44 -56.87 -75.68
C ARG A 130 -25.30 -57.37 -76.58
N LEU A 131 -24.25 -57.96 -76.01
CA LEU A 131 -23.01 -58.35 -76.71
C LEU A 131 -22.61 -59.81 -76.44
N ASP A 132 -23.50 -60.60 -75.80
CA ASP A 132 -23.20 -61.94 -75.31
C ASP A 132 -23.38 -63.02 -76.40
N ASP A 133 -22.62 -62.93 -77.48
CA ASP A 133 -22.34 -64.06 -78.38
C ASP A 133 -20.93 -63.98 -78.99
N GLY A 134 -20.09 -64.97 -78.67
CA GLY A 134 -18.87 -65.32 -79.42
C GLY A 134 -17.59 -64.48 -79.22
N SER A 135 -16.75 -64.84 -78.24
CA SER A 135 -15.26 -64.82 -78.35
C SER A 135 -14.55 -65.42 -77.12
N SER A 136 -14.31 -66.73 -77.11
CA SER A 136 -13.74 -67.46 -75.96
C SER A 136 -12.22 -67.68 -75.97
N SER A 137 -11.47 -67.03 -76.86
CA SER A 137 -10.02 -67.31 -77.05
C SER A 137 -9.05 -66.14 -76.79
N PHE A 138 -9.53 -64.90 -76.64
CA PHE A 138 -8.70 -63.74 -76.24
C PHE A 138 -8.68 -63.56 -74.71
N ILE A 139 -9.80 -63.92 -74.08
CA ILE A 139 -10.11 -63.77 -72.65
C ILE A 139 -9.06 -64.38 -71.70
N GLN A 140 -8.32 -65.41 -72.15
CA GLN A 140 -7.36 -66.14 -71.32
C GLN A 140 -6.14 -65.29 -70.91
N GLU A 141 -5.72 -64.33 -71.75
CA GLU A 141 -4.53 -63.52 -71.55
C GLU A 141 -4.86 -62.23 -70.78
N ASP A 142 -5.94 -61.54 -71.16
CA ASP A 142 -6.54 -60.43 -70.38
C ASP A 142 -6.77 -60.81 -68.90
N HIS A 143 -7.34 -62.01 -68.64
CA HIS A 143 -7.57 -62.47 -67.26
C HIS A 143 -6.28 -62.78 -66.48
N LEU A 144 -5.15 -63.05 -67.15
CA LEU A 144 -3.86 -63.22 -66.45
C LEU A 144 -3.28 -61.87 -66.03
N GLU A 145 -3.41 -60.83 -66.85
CA GLU A 145 -3.04 -59.46 -66.47
C GLU A 145 -3.99 -58.90 -65.38
N GLU A 146 -5.31 -59.12 -65.52
CA GLU A 146 -6.30 -58.78 -64.50
C GLU A 146 -6.00 -59.49 -63.16
N MET A 147 -5.67 -60.78 -63.19
CA MET A 147 -5.23 -61.54 -62.01
C MET A 147 -3.92 -61.01 -61.41
N ALA A 148 -3.00 -60.47 -62.22
CA ALA A 148 -1.75 -59.87 -61.73
C ALA A 148 -2.02 -58.53 -61.04
N LEU A 149 -2.83 -57.66 -61.64
CA LEU A 149 -3.24 -56.37 -61.06
C LEU A 149 -4.06 -56.56 -59.76
N LEU A 150 -4.95 -57.55 -59.72
CA LEU A 150 -5.71 -57.91 -58.51
C LEU A 150 -4.80 -58.44 -57.39
N LYS A 151 -3.74 -59.21 -57.72
CA LYS A 151 -2.73 -59.62 -56.73
C LYS A 151 -1.90 -58.42 -56.24
N GLN A 152 -1.45 -57.55 -57.13
CA GLN A 152 -0.67 -56.37 -56.77
C GLN A 152 -1.47 -55.41 -55.87
N THR A 153 -2.74 -55.16 -56.19
CA THR A 153 -3.62 -54.31 -55.38
C THR A 153 -3.97 -54.96 -54.03
N ALA A 154 -4.17 -56.28 -53.98
CA ALA A 154 -4.33 -57.00 -52.70
C ALA A 154 -3.08 -56.90 -51.81
N GLU A 155 -1.87 -56.95 -52.39
CA GLU A 155 -0.63 -56.81 -51.63
C GLU A 155 -0.39 -55.38 -51.13
N ILE A 156 -0.73 -54.37 -51.94
CA ILE A 156 -0.73 -52.95 -51.52
C ILE A 156 -1.74 -52.73 -50.39
N LEU A 157 -2.91 -53.35 -50.44
CA LEU A 157 -3.92 -53.26 -49.38
C LEU A 157 -3.48 -53.98 -48.09
N ARG A 158 -2.74 -55.09 -48.20
CA ARG A 158 -2.09 -55.74 -47.04
C ARG A 158 -1.03 -54.84 -46.40
N SER A 159 -0.14 -54.24 -47.19
CA SER A 159 0.86 -53.30 -46.66
C SER A 159 0.17 -52.15 -45.91
N LYS A 160 -0.86 -51.54 -46.51
CA LYS A 160 -1.62 -50.46 -45.86
C LYS A 160 -2.37 -50.91 -44.60
N LEU A 161 -2.80 -52.17 -44.52
CA LEU A 161 -3.42 -52.74 -43.33
C LEU A 161 -2.39 -52.90 -42.20
N GLU A 162 -1.17 -53.35 -42.51
CA GLU A 162 -0.07 -53.45 -41.55
C GLU A 162 0.42 -52.06 -41.10
N ASP A 163 0.52 -51.10 -42.03
CA ASP A 163 0.86 -49.69 -41.76
C ASP A 163 -0.17 -48.99 -40.88
N THR A 164 -1.44 -49.40 -40.92
CA THR A 164 -2.50 -48.84 -40.05
C THR A 164 -2.63 -49.61 -38.74
N SER A 165 -2.41 -50.93 -38.74
CA SER A 165 -2.31 -51.76 -37.54
C SER A 165 -1.19 -51.30 -36.61
N SER A 166 0.02 -51.11 -37.15
CA SER A 166 1.19 -50.63 -36.40
C SER A 166 1.00 -49.22 -35.83
N LYS A 167 0.42 -48.28 -36.60
CA LYS A 167 0.07 -46.93 -36.11
C LYS A 167 -1.00 -46.95 -35.02
N LEU A 168 -1.99 -47.85 -35.13
CA LEU A 168 -2.99 -48.03 -34.08
C LEU A 168 -2.35 -48.60 -32.80
N GLN A 169 -1.34 -49.47 -32.94
CA GLN A 169 -0.57 -49.99 -31.80
C GLN A 169 0.28 -48.90 -31.13
N THR A 170 0.99 -48.02 -31.87
CA THR A 170 1.76 -46.93 -31.26
C THR A 170 0.86 -45.93 -30.54
N LEU A 171 -0.22 -45.47 -31.20
CA LEU A 171 -1.21 -44.57 -30.61
C LEU A 171 -1.89 -45.18 -29.37
N SER A 172 -2.07 -46.50 -29.31
CA SER A 172 -2.58 -47.20 -28.12
C SER A 172 -1.61 -47.13 -26.93
N VAL A 173 -0.31 -47.33 -27.19
CA VAL A 173 0.74 -47.22 -26.15
C VAL A 173 0.90 -45.78 -25.68
N GLU A 174 0.92 -44.81 -26.60
CA GLU A 174 0.99 -43.38 -26.28
C GLU A 174 -0.21 -42.93 -25.42
N ASN A 175 -1.42 -43.38 -25.77
CA ASN A 175 -2.63 -43.10 -24.98
C ASN A 175 -2.57 -43.73 -23.58
N SER A 176 -2.01 -44.94 -23.42
CA SER A 176 -1.77 -45.56 -22.12
C SER A 176 -0.80 -44.72 -21.26
N ALA A 177 0.31 -44.28 -21.84
CA ALA A 177 1.30 -43.44 -21.14
C ALA A 177 0.70 -42.09 -20.69
N VAL A 178 -0.08 -41.44 -21.57
CA VAL A 178 -0.78 -40.18 -21.24
C VAL A 178 -1.85 -40.39 -20.14
N GLN A 179 -2.51 -41.56 -20.07
CA GLN A 179 -3.42 -41.89 -18.99
C GLN A 179 -2.70 -42.10 -17.64
N GLU A 180 -1.53 -42.75 -17.64
CA GLU A 180 -0.70 -42.92 -16.44
C GLU A 180 -0.14 -41.59 -15.92
N ASP A 181 0.37 -40.74 -16.81
CA ASP A 181 0.86 -39.40 -16.45
C ASP A 181 -0.28 -38.50 -15.96
N ARG A 182 -1.47 -38.56 -16.58
CA ARG A 182 -2.68 -37.89 -16.07
C ARG A 182 -3.04 -38.35 -14.67
N ALA A 183 -2.99 -39.66 -14.39
CA ALA A 183 -3.26 -40.18 -13.05
C ALA A 183 -2.23 -39.68 -12.03
N ARG A 184 -0.93 -39.67 -12.37
CA ARG A 184 0.15 -39.16 -11.52
C ARG A 184 0.01 -37.66 -11.22
N VAL A 185 -0.38 -36.86 -12.22
CA VAL A 185 -0.66 -35.42 -12.03
C VAL A 185 -1.88 -35.20 -11.15
N LEU A 186 -2.97 -35.96 -11.34
CA LEU A 186 -4.15 -35.86 -10.49
C LEU A 186 -3.86 -36.23 -9.02
N GLN A 187 -3.05 -37.27 -8.77
CA GLN A 187 -2.60 -37.61 -7.42
C GLN A 187 -1.82 -36.45 -6.79
N ARG A 188 -0.82 -35.89 -7.49
CA ARG A 188 -0.04 -34.75 -6.99
C ARG A 188 -0.91 -33.51 -6.72
N CYS A 189 -1.93 -33.27 -7.53
CA CYS A 189 -2.90 -32.20 -7.28
C CYS A 189 -3.73 -32.45 -6.02
N GLN A 190 -4.11 -33.70 -5.72
CA GLN A 190 -4.80 -34.05 -4.47
C GLN A 190 -3.89 -33.85 -3.25
N GLU A 191 -2.67 -34.36 -3.28
CA GLU A 191 -1.67 -34.17 -2.21
C GLU A 191 -1.41 -32.68 -1.91
N MET A 192 -1.40 -31.84 -2.95
CA MET A 192 -1.28 -30.39 -2.81
C MET A 192 -2.54 -29.72 -2.23
N LEU A 193 -3.74 -30.21 -2.56
CA LEU A 193 -4.98 -29.72 -1.97
C LEU A 193 -5.08 -30.09 -0.48
N ASP A 194 -4.69 -31.31 -0.11
CA ASP A 194 -4.71 -31.80 1.27
C ASP A 194 -3.74 -30.99 2.14
N THR A 195 -2.50 -30.77 1.68
CA THR A 195 -1.52 -29.93 2.40
C THR A 195 -1.93 -28.45 2.52
N VAL A 196 -2.61 -27.89 1.50
CA VAL A 196 -3.21 -26.54 1.61
C VAL A 196 -4.36 -26.51 2.63
N GLN A 197 -5.13 -27.59 2.76
CA GLN A 197 -6.19 -27.66 3.76
C GLN A 197 -5.65 -27.81 5.18
N ASP A 198 -4.59 -28.59 5.40
CA ASP A 198 -3.92 -28.68 6.70
C ASP A 198 -3.31 -27.35 7.14
N LEU A 199 -2.67 -26.61 6.24
CA LEU A 199 -2.15 -25.26 6.53
C LEU A 199 -3.28 -24.26 6.89
N ARG A 200 -4.45 -24.36 6.25
CA ARG A 200 -5.64 -23.58 6.64
C ARG A 200 -6.13 -23.94 8.04
N ASN A 201 -6.18 -25.23 8.36
CA ASN A 201 -6.58 -25.73 9.68
C ASN A 201 -5.60 -25.22 10.76
N GLN A 202 -4.30 -25.25 10.49
CA GLN A 202 -3.25 -24.76 11.39
C GLN A 202 -3.34 -23.25 11.61
N ASN A 203 -3.52 -22.45 10.55
CA ASN A 203 -3.69 -21.00 10.69
C ASN A 203 -4.96 -20.65 11.49
N ALA A 204 -6.08 -21.32 11.24
CA ALA A 204 -7.31 -21.13 12.03
C ALA A 204 -7.09 -21.45 13.53
N GLN A 205 -6.31 -22.49 13.84
CA GLN A 205 -5.95 -22.82 15.23
C GLN A 205 -5.04 -21.76 15.87
N LEU A 206 -4.07 -21.21 15.13
CA LEU A 206 -3.18 -20.15 15.62
C LEU A 206 -3.94 -18.83 15.85
N HIS A 207 -4.87 -18.46 14.96
CA HIS A 207 -5.75 -17.30 15.17
C HIS A 207 -6.61 -17.47 16.43
N ALA A 208 -7.23 -18.62 16.64
CA ALA A 208 -8.02 -18.88 17.85
C ALA A 208 -7.16 -18.76 19.14
N GLN A 209 -5.92 -19.27 19.13
CA GLN A 209 -4.99 -19.12 20.26
C GLN A 209 -4.58 -17.66 20.50
N LEU A 210 -4.43 -16.86 19.44
CA LEU A 210 -4.14 -15.42 19.54
C LEU A 210 -5.35 -14.65 20.11
N GLU A 211 -6.57 -14.99 19.70
CA GLU A 211 -7.81 -14.41 20.22
C GLU A 211 -8.02 -14.77 21.71
N ASP A 212 -7.89 -16.04 22.09
CA ASP A 212 -7.97 -16.50 23.49
C ASP A 212 -6.94 -15.78 24.37
N SER A 213 -5.69 -15.66 23.90
CA SER A 213 -4.63 -14.92 24.59
C SER A 213 -5.00 -13.44 24.75
N THR A 214 -5.49 -12.80 23.67
CA THR A 214 -5.89 -11.38 23.66
C THR A 214 -7.06 -11.12 24.62
N ILE A 215 -8.03 -12.05 24.67
CA ILE A 215 -9.13 -12.01 25.64
C ILE A 215 -8.58 -12.11 27.07
N ALA A 216 -7.73 -13.11 27.36
CA ALA A 216 -7.15 -13.29 28.69
C ALA A 216 -6.35 -12.05 29.17
N HIS A 217 -5.55 -11.44 28.30
CA HIS A 217 -4.82 -10.20 28.61
C HIS A 217 -5.77 -9.01 28.88
N ARG A 218 -6.83 -8.88 28.07
CA ARG A 218 -7.89 -7.86 28.25
C ARG A 218 -8.67 -8.05 29.55
N GLU A 219 -8.90 -9.29 29.98
CA GLU A 219 -9.56 -9.62 31.24
C GLU A 219 -8.65 -9.35 32.46
N ALA A 220 -7.37 -9.72 32.36
CA ALA A 220 -6.37 -9.41 33.39
C ALA A 220 -6.21 -7.90 33.59
N LEU A 221 -6.11 -7.12 32.51
CA LEU A 221 -6.05 -5.65 32.57
C LEU A 221 -7.32 -5.04 33.18
N ARG A 222 -8.51 -5.58 32.86
CA ARG A 222 -9.78 -5.17 33.48
C ARG A 222 -9.79 -5.44 34.98
N SER A 223 -9.27 -6.59 35.41
CA SER A 223 -9.16 -6.98 36.82
C SER A 223 -8.20 -6.06 37.59
N GLN A 224 -7.00 -5.81 37.06
CA GLN A 224 -6.03 -4.88 37.63
C GLN A 224 -6.60 -3.47 37.76
N LYS A 225 -7.30 -2.98 36.72
CA LYS A 225 -7.97 -1.66 36.79
C LYS A 225 -9.02 -1.61 37.89
N LEU A 226 -9.89 -2.62 38.01
CA LEU A 226 -10.88 -2.68 39.07
C LEU A 226 -10.26 -2.72 40.48
N GLN A 227 -9.14 -3.42 40.64
CA GLN A 227 -8.36 -3.44 41.89
C GLN A 227 -7.79 -2.04 42.21
N ALA A 228 -7.21 -1.35 41.23
CA ALA A 228 -6.68 0.00 41.38
C ALA A 228 -7.79 1.03 41.69
N ASP A 229 -8.93 0.96 41.00
CA ASP A 229 -10.09 1.83 41.25
C ASP A 229 -10.66 1.58 42.68
N THR A 230 -10.72 0.33 43.12
CA THR A 230 -11.13 -0.04 44.49
C THR A 230 -10.17 0.51 45.54
N LEU A 231 -8.86 0.36 45.34
CA LEU A 231 -7.84 0.87 46.26
C LEU A 231 -7.87 2.41 46.35
N ASN A 232 -8.02 3.08 45.20
CA ASN A 232 -8.22 4.54 45.14
C ASN A 232 -9.49 4.97 45.90
N GLN A 233 -10.58 4.21 45.79
CA GLN A 233 -11.82 4.50 46.54
C GLN A 233 -11.62 4.35 48.05
N CYS A 234 -10.88 3.32 48.50
CA CYS A 234 -10.52 3.14 49.90
C CYS A 234 -9.67 4.30 50.44
N TYR A 235 -8.63 4.74 49.71
CA TYR A 235 -7.81 5.87 50.16
C TYR A 235 -8.57 7.20 50.16
N LYS A 236 -9.44 7.46 49.17
CA LYS A 236 -10.33 8.64 49.17
C LYS A 236 -11.27 8.65 50.37
N GLN A 237 -11.83 7.51 50.74
CA GLN A 237 -12.67 7.37 51.93
C GLN A 237 -11.88 7.63 53.23
N GLN A 238 -10.67 7.08 53.36
CA GLN A 238 -9.80 7.32 54.51
C GLN A 238 -9.39 8.79 54.66
N LEU A 239 -9.07 9.47 53.55
CA LEU A 239 -8.77 10.91 53.55
C LEU A 239 -9.98 11.73 54.00
N LYS A 240 -11.18 11.45 53.45
CA LYS A 240 -12.41 12.14 53.84
C LYS A 240 -12.75 11.94 55.32
N GLU A 241 -12.57 10.74 55.85
CA GLU A 241 -12.75 10.48 57.28
C GLU A 241 -11.71 11.18 58.17
N LEU A 242 -10.52 11.47 57.66
CA LEU A 242 -9.49 12.24 58.37
C LEU A 242 -9.81 13.75 58.33
N GLU A 243 -10.26 14.26 57.17
CA GLU A 243 -10.76 15.62 56.99
C GLU A 243 -11.93 15.91 57.92
N GLU A 244 -12.93 15.01 58.00
CA GLU A 244 -14.07 15.14 58.91
C GLU A 244 -13.66 15.16 60.40
N LYS A 245 -12.66 14.35 60.79
CA LYS A 245 -12.10 14.37 62.15
C LYS A 245 -11.40 15.69 62.46
N LEU A 246 -10.54 16.18 61.56
CA LEU A 246 -9.86 17.46 61.70
C LEU A 246 -10.82 18.65 61.69
N GLN A 247 -11.90 18.59 60.90
CA GLN A 247 -12.95 19.59 60.89
C GLN A 247 -13.75 19.60 62.20
N MET A 248 -14.04 18.42 62.77
CA MET A 248 -14.66 18.30 64.08
C MET A 248 -13.75 18.86 65.20
N GLU A 249 -12.47 18.51 65.21
CA GLU A 249 -11.48 19.00 66.19
C GLU A 249 -11.24 20.51 66.10
N THR A 250 -11.10 21.05 64.89
CA THR A 250 -11.04 22.53 64.73
C THR A 250 -12.35 23.19 65.18
N SER A 251 -13.51 22.57 64.98
CA SER A 251 -14.78 23.12 65.50
C SER A 251 -14.88 23.10 67.03
N THR A 252 -14.29 22.12 67.72
CA THR A 252 -14.27 22.08 69.19
C THR A 252 -13.25 23.05 69.76
N LEU A 253 -12.07 23.18 69.14
CA LEU A 253 -11.06 24.19 69.47
C LEU A 253 -11.60 25.63 69.27
N MET A 254 -12.35 25.89 68.19
CA MET A 254 -13.02 27.18 67.99
C MET A 254 -14.05 27.48 69.10
N LYS A 255 -14.85 26.49 69.51
CA LYS A 255 -15.81 26.64 70.63
C LYS A 255 -15.09 26.87 71.96
N GLN A 256 -13.97 26.20 72.22
CA GLN A 256 -13.15 26.43 73.41
C GLN A 256 -12.53 27.84 73.41
N LEU A 257 -11.96 28.29 72.29
CA LEU A 257 -11.45 29.65 72.13
C LEU A 257 -12.53 30.71 72.32
N GLN A 258 -13.74 30.49 71.79
CA GLN A 258 -14.87 31.39 71.98
C GLN A 258 -15.32 31.43 73.46
N ASN A 259 -15.42 30.29 74.15
CA ASN A 259 -15.71 30.24 75.58
C ASN A 259 -14.65 30.98 76.42
N VAL A 260 -13.36 30.77 76.13
CA VAL A 260 -12.25 31.47 76.83
C VAL A 260 -12.30 32.97 76.54
N LYS A 261 -12.61 33.37 75.30
CA LYS A 261 -12.80 34.77 74.92
C LYS A 261 -13.98 35.40 75.67
N GLU A 262 -15.11 34.70 75.80
CA GLU A 262 -16.28 35.18 76.55
C GLU A 262 -15.99 35.28 78.05
N GLN A 263 -15.27 34.33 78.64
CA GLN A 263 -14.77 34.42 80.02
C GLN A 263 -13.85 35.63 80.20
N LEU A 264 -12.94 35.89 79.24
CA LEU A 264 -12.06 37.07 79.26
C LEU A 264 -12.85 38.39 79.20
N HIS A 265 -13.90 38.46 78.36
CA HIS A 265 -14.80 39.62 78.30
C HIS A 265 -15.63 39.78 79.59
N GLY A 266 -15.96 38.66 80.26
CA GLY A 266 -16.54 38.66 81.61
C GLY A 266 -15.59 39.29 82.63
N THR A 267 -14.32 38.88 82.66
CA THR A 267 -13.32 39.46 83.58
C THR A 267 -12.99 40.92 83.28
N HIS A 268 -12.94 41.32 81.99
CA HIS A 268 -12.64 42.70 81.62
C HIS A 268 -13.72 43.69 82.10
N LYS A 269 -14.99 43.27 82.16
CA LYS A 269 -16.09 44.06 82.75
C LYS A 269 -15.94 44.35 84.25
N HIS A 270 -15.02 43.69 84.94
CA HIS A 270 -14.66 43.97 86.33
C HIS A 270 -13.31 44.72 86.49
N SER A 271 -12.66 45.11 85.39
CA SER A 271 -11.38 45.83 85.44
C SER A 271 -11.19 46.82 84.28
N SER A 272 -11.93 47.93 84.34
CA SER A 272 -11.37 49.28 84.11
C SER A 272 -12.38 50.38 84.49
N ILE A 273 -12.00 51.26 85.42
CA ILE A 273 -12.55 52.61 85.55
C ILE A 273 -11.34 53.55 85.60
N VAL A 274 -11.24 54.46 84.62
CA VAL A 274 -10.39 55.67 84.48
C VAL A 274 -9.95 55.80 83.00
N GLY A 275 -10.13 56.99 82.39
CA GLY A 275 -9.54 57.34 81.08
C GLY A 275 -10.51 57.94 80.05
N GLU A 276 -10.84 59.22 80.16
CA GLU A 276 -11.69 59.98 79.22
C GLU A 276 -10.93 60.59 78.01
N VAL A 277 -11.71 61.18 77.07
CA VAL A 277 -11.36 62.29 76.14
C VAL A 277 -10.47 61.98 74.90
N ILE A 278 -10.78 62.43 73.67
CA ILE A 278 -12.04 62.91 73.03
C ILE A 278 -11.90 62.90 71.48
N GLY A 279 -13.02 62.86 70.73
CA GLY A 279 -13.09 63.20 69.29
C GLY A 279 -13.97 62.22 68.48
N HIS A 280 -15.24 62.52 68.15
CA HIS A 280 -15.74 63.33 67.03
C HIS A 280 -15.34 62.85 65.61
N VAL A 281 -16.25 62.73 64.61
CA VAL A 281 -17.74 62.72 64.63
C VAL A 281 -18.33 62.19 63.29
N ILE A 282 -19.62 61.80 63.33
CA ILE A 282 -20.68 61.65 62.30
C ILE A 282 -21.42 60.29 62.42
N GLN A 283 -22.75 60.30 62.24
CA GLN A 283 -23.66 59.14 62.34
C GLN A 283 -24.11 58.62 60.93
N PRO A 284 -25.33 58.09 60.69
CA PRO A 284 -25.47 56.68 60.28
C PRO A 284 -26.28 56.49 58.97
N ILE A 285 -26.67 55.25 58.66
CA ILE A 285 -28.05 54.84 58.31
C ILE A 285 -28.13 53.31 58.21
N ASP A 286 -29.26 52.73 58.62
CA ASP A 286 -29.50 51.28 58.66
C ASP A 286 -29.73 50.66 57.27
N SER A 287 -29.44 49.36 57.13
CA SER A 287 -30.32 48.42 56.40
C SER A 287 -30.01 46.95 56.72
N ASN A 288 -31.08 46.19 56.93
CA ASN A 288 -31.09 44.72 56.86
C ASN A 288 -30.63 44.25 55.46
N MET A 289 -30.00 43.07 55.35
CA MET A 289 -30.75 41.86 54.94
C MET A 289 -29.92 40.56 54.85
N VAL A 290 -30.65 39.48 55.14
CA VAL A 290 -30.43 38.07 54.83
C VAL A 290 -29.63 37.80 53.54
N LEU A 291 -28.62 36.93 53.63
CA LEU A 291 -27.98 36.31 52.47
C LEU A 291 -28.61 34.94 52.18
N SER A 292 -29.35 34.85 51.07
CA SER A 292 -29.83 33.60 50.49
C SER A 292 -29.39 33.51 49.02
N THR A 293 -28.99 32.31 48.57
CA THR A 293 -28.64 32.05 47.16
C THR A 293 -29.86 32.14 46.25
N PRO A 294 -29.68 32.40 44.94
CA PRO A 294 -29.81 31.28 44.01
C PRO A 294 -28.78 31.28 42.85
N SER A 295 -28.93 30.31 41.94
CA SER A 295 -28.02 29.99 40.84
C SER A 295 -28.55 30.48 39.47
N LYS A 296 -27.64 30.49 38.47
CA LYS A 296 -27.81 30.33 37.00
C LYS A 296 -27.58 31.53 36.07
N HIS A 297 -27.02 31.14 34.90
CA HIS A 297 -27.08 31.72 33.54
C HIS A 297 -26.16 32.89 33.12
N ALA A 298 -25.25 32.51 32.19
CA ALA A 298 -24.97 33.14 30.88
C ALA A 298 -24.12 34.43 30.78
N SER A 299 -23.18 34.38 29.82
CA SER A 299 -22.41 35.49 29.26
C SER A 299 -23.30 36.53 28.55
N PRO A 300 -22.82 37.76 28.26
CA PRO A 300 -22.28 37.98 26.90
C PRO A 300 -21.23 39.13 26.67
N HIS A 301 -20.21 38.83 25.85
CA HIS A 301 -19.65 39.56 24.68
C HIS A 301 -19.15 41.04 24.70
N TRP A 302 -18.16 41.31 23.79
CA TRP A 302 -17.72 42.60 23.17
C TRP A 302 -17.19 43.73 24.10
N ASN A 303 -16.37 44.73 23.71
CA ASN A 303 -15.43 44.98 22.58
C ASN A 303 -14.37 46.02 23.10
N SER A 304 -13.06 45.93 22.85
CA SER A 304 -12.27 46.19 21.62
C SER A 304 -12.10 47.67 21.21
N SER A 305 -10.85 48.17 21.28
CA SER A 305 -10.21 49.32 20.57
C SER A 305 -8.75 49.45 21.08
N THR A 306 -7.70 49.12 20.30
CA THR A 306 -6.85 50.00 19.44
C THR A 306 -6.07 51.07 20.22
N GLU A 307 -4.78 51.39 19.96
CA GLU A 307 -3.92 51.25 18.75
C GLU A 307 -2.50 50.70 19.11
N GLY A 308 -1.63 50.25 18.20
CA GLY A 308 -1.72 50.24 16.73
C GLY A 308 -0.65 49.41 15.98
N PHE A 309 -0.74 49.51 14.65
CA PHE A 309 -0.10 48.82 13.49
C PHE A 309 1.36 48.31 13.56
N ILE A 310 1.78 47.20 12.92
CA ILE A 310 1.51 46.58 11.57
C ILE A 310 2.23 47.35 10.43
N PRO A 311 3.21 46.75 9.72
CA PRO A 311 3.03 45.68 8.70
C PRO A 311 3.85 44.39 9.05
N VAL A 312 4.07 43.34 8.24
CA VAL A 312 4.04 43.10 6.77
C VAL A 312 3.35 41.76 6.41
N GLN A 313 3.18 41.51 5.10
CA GLN A 313 2.49 40.42 4.40
C GLN A 313 3.38 39.15 4.18
N SER A 314 2.90 38.00 3.67
CA SER A 314 1.62 37.74 2.99
C SER A 314 1.02 36.36 3.27
N ALA A 315 -0.30 36.27 3.20
CA ALA A 315 -1.02 35.01 2.99
C ALA A 315 -1.18 34.73 1.48
N VAL A 316 -1.56 33.49 1.15
CA VAL A 316 -2.33 33.15 -0.05
C VAL A 316 -3.61 32.47 0.43
N VAL A 317 -4.76 32.97 -0.02
CA VAL A 317 -6.07 32.38 0.29
C VAL A 317 -6.38 31.36 -0.79
N MET A 318 -6.52 30.08 -0.42
CA MET A 318 -7.02 29.05 -1.32
C MET A 318 -8.51 29.30 -1.63
N SER A 319 -8.94 28.99 -2.86
CA SER A 319 -10.34 29.16 -3.24
C SER A 319 -11.19 28.02 -2.68
N GLN A 320 -12.49 28.27 -2.51
CA GLN A 320 -13.44 27.23 -2.10
C GLN A 320 -13.55 26.10 -3.14
N GLN A 321 -13.21 26.39 -4.40
CA GLN A 321 -13.25 25.47 -5.54
C GLN A 321 -12.06 24.49 -5.56
N ASP A 322 -10.93 24.85 -4.93
CA ASP A 322 -9.79 23.94 -4.72
C ASP A 322 -10.13 22.80 -3.74
N LEU A 323 -11.10 23.03 -2.84
CA LEU A 323 -11.50 22.06 -1.82
C LEU A 323 -12.41 20.97 -2.39
N GLU A 324 -13.28 21.31 -3.35
CA GLU A 324 -14.17 20.36 -4.05
C GLU A 324 -13.37 19.41 -4.94
N ASN A 325 -12.43 19.94 -5.74
CA ASN A 325 -11.50 19.14 -6.56
C ASN A 325 -10.71 18.12 -5.71
N LYS A 326 -10.34 18.48 -4.47
CA LYS A 326 -9.62 17.59 -3.55
C LYS A 326 -10.49 16.46 -2.99
N LEU A 327 -11.79 16.71 -2.80
CA LEU A 327 -12.75 15.70 -2.36
C LEU A 327 -13.06 14.70 -3.49
N GLU A 328 -13.18 15.16 -4.73
CA GLU A 328 -13.46 14.31 -5.90
C GLU A 328 -12.34 13.27 -6.15
N ILE A 329 -11.07 13.70 -6.05
CA ILE A 329 -9.90 12.80 -6.10
C ILE A 329 -9.94 11.72 -4.99
N THR A 330 -10.56 12.01 -3.84
CA THR A 330 -10.64 11.10 -2.69
C THR A 330 -11.81 10.11 -2.81
N LEU A 331 -12.72 10.30 -3.76
CA LEU A 331 -13.92 9.46 -3.96
C LEU A 331 -13.85 8.57 -5.21
N LEU A 332 -12.78 8.66 -5.99
CA LEU A 332 -12.52 7.74 -7.11
C LEU A 332 -12.24 6.32 -6.59
N LYS A 333 -13.18 5.43 -6.86
CA LYS A 333 -13.11 4.00 -6.50
C LYS A 333 -12.01 3.34 -7.33
N ARG A 334 -10.95 2.85 -6.68
CA ARG A 334 -9.88 2.08 -7.35
C ARG A 334 -10.47 0.89 -8.10
N GLU A 335 -10.06 0.73 -9.35
CA GLU A 335 -10.40 -0.40 -10.21
C GLU A 335 -9.42 -1.57 -9.98
N GLU A 336 -9.84 -2.78 -10.32
CA GLU A 336 -9.09 -4.01 -10.01
C GLU A 336 -8.02 -4.27 -11.08
N GLY A 337 -6.74 -4.05 -10.75
CA GLY A 337 -5.62 -4.33 -11.67
C GLY A 337 -4.23 -3.79 -11.27
N GLU A 338 -4.12 -2.80 -10.37
CA GLU A 338 -2.83 -2.24 -9.96
C GLU A 338 -2.01 -3.19 -9.05
N GLY A 339 -1.27 -4.14 -9.64
CA GLY A 339 -0.46 -5.12 -8.89
C GLY A 339 0.57 -5.90 -9.73
N SER A 340 1.54 -5.21 -10.33
CA SER A 340 2.54 -5.82 -11.23
C SER A 340 3.74 -6.45 -10.51
N GLU A 341 3.70 -7.78 -10.44
CA GLU A 341 4.79 -8.72 -10.74
C GLU A 341 6.26 -8.25 -10.56
N SER A 342 6.92 -8.71 -9.48
CA SER A 342 8.39 -8.75 -9.43
C SER A 342 8.90 -10.01 -10.14
N ILE A 343 9.65 -9.85 -11.22
CA ILE A 343 10.26 -10.96 -11.96
C ILE A 343 11.40 -11.59 -11.16
N ASP A 344 11.27 -12.87 -10.83
CA ASP A 344 12.32 -13.69 -10.23
C ASP A 344 13.58 -13.72 -11.13
N SER A 345 14.60 -12.98 -10.70
CA SER A 345 15.88 -12.90 -11.40
C SER A 345 16.77 -14.09 -11.01
N ALA A 346 16.39 -15.27 -11.50
CA ALA A 346 17.10 -16.52 -11.27
C ALA A 346 18.57 -16.43 -11.71
N SER A 347 19.48 -16.30 -10.74
CA SER A 347 20.92 -16.22 -10.99
C SER A 347 21.52 -17.61 -11.15
N PRO A 348 22.24 -17.91 -12.24
CA PRO A 348 22.81 -19.24 -12.45
C PRO A 348 24.01 -19.48 -11.53
N HIS A 349 24.11 -20.70 -11.02
CA HIS A 349 25.25 -21.20 -10.25
C HIS A 349 26.52 -21.21 -11.13
N LEU A 350 27.47 -20.32 -10.83
CA LEU A 350 28.87 -20.43 -11.28
C LEU A 350 29.83 -20.17 -10.13
N SER A 351 30.87 -21.01 -10.05
CA SER A 351 31.88 -21.00 -9.01
C SER A 351 33.07 -20.11 -9.36
N ALA A 352 33.90 -19.82 -8.35
CA ALA A 352 35.22 -19.22 -8.45
C ALA A 352 35.32 -17.75 -8.93
N SER A 353 35.35 -16.84 -7.96
CA SER A 353 36.52 -15.98 -7.76
C SER A 353 36.61 -15.54 -6.30
N GLN A 354 37.79 -15.71 -5.70
CA GLN A 354 38.14 -15.02 -4.46
C GLN A 354 38.55 -13.59 -4.82
N GLU A 355 38.03 -12.59 -4.10
CA GLU A 355 38.82 -11.66 -3.28
C GLU A 355 37.94 -10.56 -2.67
N HIS A 356 38.38 -10.02 -1.53
CA HIS A 356 37.89 -8.79 -0.89
C HIS A 356 36.37 -8.58 -0.76
N ARG A 357 35.66 -9.50 -0.07
CA ARG A 357 34.62 -9.04 0.86
C ARG A 357 35.32 -8.37 2.04
N THR A 358 35.25 -7.03 2.13
CA THR A 358 35.61 -6.33 3.36
C THR A 358 34.64 -6.71 4.47
N GLU A 359 35.16 -7.17 5.60
CA GLU A 359 34.36 -7.57 6.75
C GLU A 359 33.60 -6.35 7.30
N LEU A 360 32.29 -6.31 7.05
CA LEU A 360 31.43 -5.26 7.58
C LEU A 360 31.31 -5.45 9.10
N ILE A 361 31.87 -4.51 9.85
CA ILE A 361 31.73 -4.45 11.31
C ILE A 361 30.23 -4.27 11.62
N PRO A 362 29.60 -5.17 12.40
CA PRO A 362 28.18 -5.05 12.74
C PRO A 362 27.85 -3.73 13.42
N LEU A 363 26.66 -3.19 13.15
CA LEU A 363 26.20 -1.89 13.62
C LEU A 363 26.34 -1.74 15.15
N ASP A 364 26.02 -2.81 15.89
CA ASP A 364 26.10 -2.89 17.35
C ASP A 364 27.50 -2.57 17.88
N LYS A 365 28.55 -2.98 17.13
CA LYS A 365 29.96 -2.79 17.48
C LYS A 365 30.46 -1.35 17.29
N LEU A 366 29.70 -0.52 16.60
CA LEU A 366 29.96 0.91 16.42
C LEU A 366 29.11 1.74 17.39
N LEU A 367 27.84 1.36 17.61
CA LEU A 367 26.99 1.96 18.63
C LEU A 367 27.58 1.80 20.04
N SER A 368 28.22 0.67 20.34
CA SER A 368 28.93 0.43 21.61
C SER A 368 30.23 1.23 21.79
N SER A 369 30.61 2.12 20.87
CA SER A 369 31.71 3.08 21.07
C SER A 369 31.24 4.49 21.46
N GLN A 370 29.94 4.68 21.69
CA GLN A 370 29.32 6.00 21.93
C GLN A 370 28.71 6.15 23.34
N SER A 371 29.20 5.40 24.34
CA SER A 371 28.64 5.40 25.72
C SER A 371 29.50 6.00 26.82
N ASP A 372 30.84 6.07 26.64
CA ASP A 372 31.78 6.28 27.76
C ASP A 372 32.58 7.59 27.63
N ASP A 373 31.95 8.67 27.17
CA ASP A 373 32.60 10.00 27.07
C ASP A 373 31.66 11.15 27.51
N ASP A 374 31.02 10.97 28.67
CA ASP A 374 30.36 12.05 29.42
C ASP A 374 30.99 12.20 30.82
N ASN A 375 31.79 13.27 30.96
CA ASN A 375 32.22 13.90 32.21
C ASN A 375 33.13 13.11 33.18
N SER A 376 34.47 13.30 33.08
CA SER A 376 35.25 14.09 34.08
C SER A 376 36.79 13.87 34.09
N VAL A 377 37.54 14.92 34.52
CA VAL A 377 38.97 14.94 34.96
C VAL A 377 40.06 14.42 33.98
N PRO A 378 41.38 14.55 34.29
CA PRO A 378 42.12 15.70 34.83
C PRO A 378 43.35 16.11 33.97
N THR A 379 43.95 17.27 34.26
CA THR A 379 45.25 17.68 33.69
C THR A 379 46.40 16.79 34.19
N VAL A 380 46.93 15.89 33.36
CA VAL A 380 48.16 15.12 33.63
C VAL A 380 49.02 15.02 32.36
N ASN A 381 50.34 15.12 32.50
CA ASN A 381 51.29 15.11 31.39
C ASN A 381 51.27 13.77 30.63
N ILE A 382 50.75 13.77 29.40
CA ILE A 382 50.92 12.69 28.43
C ILE A 382 52.13 13.02 27.53
N SER A 383 52.84 11.99 27.06
CA SER A 383 53.95 12.19 26.13
C SER A 383 53.42 12.47 24.72
N PRO A 384 53.92 13.48 23.99
CA PRO A 384 53.33 13.91 22.70
C PRO A 384 53.38 12.83 21.60
N GLY A 385 54.17 11.76 21.77
CA GLY A 385 54.13 10.59 20.88
C GLY A 385 52.88 9.73 21.03
N ALA A 386 52.22 9.73 22.20
CA ALA A 386 50.99 8.98 22.45
C ALA A 386 49.75 9.72 21.92
N GLU A 387 49.69 11.04 22.12
CA GLU A 387 48.67 11.92 21.53
C GLU A 387 48.68 11.82 19.99
N LEU A 388 49.88 11.87 19.39
CA LEU A 388 50.05 11.66 17.95
C LEU A 388 49.62 10.25 17.48
N GLY A 389 49.64 9.25 18.37
CA GLY A 389 49.10 7.91 18.13
C GLY A 389 47.57 7.94 18.07
N GLN A 390 46.92 8.44 19.13
CA GLN A 390 45.46 8.54 19.21
C GLN A 390 44.87 9.40 18.08
N ILE A 391 45.50 10.53 17.73
CA ILE A 391 45.07 11.39 16.62
C ILE A 391 45.14 10.65 15.28
N LYS A 392 46.15 9.79 15.06
CA LYS A 392 46.23 8.94 13.85
C LYS A 392 45.17 7.85 13.83
N GLU A 393 44.89 7.23 14.97
CA GLU A 393 43.86 6.19 15.08
C GLU A 393 42.45 6.77 14.87
N GLN A 394 42.13 7.90 15.51
CA GLN A 394 40.91 8.66 15.26
C GLN A 394 40.80 9.13 13.80
N LEU A 395 41.91 9.57 13.18
CA LEU A 395 41.93 9.93 11.76
C LEU A 395 41.57 8.73 10.87
N VAL A 396 42.16 7.55 11.09
CA VAL A 396 41.85 6.31 10.34
C VAL A 396 40.39 5.89 10.53
N VAL A 397 39.86 5.95 11.75
CA VAL A 397 38.44 5.68 12.04
C VAL A 397 37.54 6.69 11.31
N SER A 398 37.90 7.97 11.31
CA SER A 398 37.16 9.01 10.58
C SER A 398 37.20 8.80 9.06
N GLU A 399 38.32 8.37 8.52
CA GLU A 399 38.51 8.09 7.08
C GLU A 399 37.69 6.86 6.65
N CYS A 400 37.66 5.81 7.48
CA CYS A 400 36.78 4.66 7.27
C CYS A 400 35.30 5.03 7.37
N ARG A 401 34.91 5.89 8.32
CA ARG A 401 33.53 6.41 8.42
C ARG A 401 33.14 7.22 7.19
N ILE A 402 34.02 8.12 6.71
CA ILE A 402 33.81 8.89 5.48
C ILE A 402 33.64 7.94 4.29
N ARG A 403 34.56 6.98 4.11
CA ARG A 403 34.53 5.99 3.03
C ARG A 403 33.23 5.18 3.01
N HIS A 404 32.72 4.78 4.18
CA HIS A 404 31.43 4.08 4.28
C HIS A 404 30.24 5.00 3.95
N LEU A 405 30.20 6.22 4.47
CA LEU A 405 29.15 7.20 4.17
C LEU A 405 29.12 7.61 2.70
N THR A 406 30.28 7.73 2.03
CA THR A 406 30.36 7.95 0.57
C THR A 406 29.83 6.74 -0.20
N GLY A 407 30.07 5.51 0.30
CA GLY A 407 29.46 4.29 -0.24
C GLY A 407 27.93 4.35 -0.21
N LEU A 408 27.36 4.56 0.98
CA LEU A 408 25.91 4.68 1.19
C LEU A 408 25.28 5.83 0.38
N LEU A 409 25.97 6.98 0.24
CA LEU A 409 25.51 8.08 -0.59
C LEU A 409 25.43 7.66 -2.07
N SER A 410 26.46 6.99 -2.60
CA SER A 410 26.46 6.49 -3.99
C SER A 410 25.43 5.39 -4.25
N GLU A 411 24.94 4.73 -3.20
CA GLU A 411 23.86 3.76 -3.24
C GLU A 411 22.50 4.46 -3.27
N ALA A 412 22.26 5.40 -2.36
CA ALA A 412 21.07 6.24 -2.36
C ALA A 412 20.90 7.06 -3.65
N GLU A 413 21.98 7.59 -4.23
CA GLU A 413 21.97 8.28 -5.53
C GLU A 413 21.53 7.35 -6.68
N ARG A 414 21.99 6.09 -6.67
CA ARG A 414 21.64 5.08 -7.68
C ARG A 414 20.18 4.66 -7.57
N ASP A 415 19.69 4.45 -6.35
CA ASP A 415 18.30 4.11 -6.10
C ASP A 415 17.36 5.27 -6.39
N LEU A 416 17.75 6.52 -6.09
CA LEU A 416 17.01 7.72 -6.48
C LEU A 416 16.91 7.84 -8.01
N ALA A 417 17.99 7.56 -8.75
CA ALA A 417 17.96 7.54 -10.21
C ALA A 417 17.02 6.45 -10.76
N LYS A 418 17.08 5.23 -10.20
CA LYS A 418 16.20 4.11 -10.56
C LYS A 418 14.73 4.42 -10.28
N LEU A 419 14.41 4.92 -9.09
CA LEU A 419 13.07 5.36 -8.70
C LEU A 419 12.57 6.49 -9.60
N THR A 420 13.43 7.43 -9.99
CA THR A 420 13.09 8.51 -10.92
C THR A 420 12.74 7.96 -12.31
N GLN A 421 13.51 7.02 -12.84
CA GLN A 421 13.21 6.35 -14.11
C GLN A 421 11.89 5.57 -14.05
N GLN A 422 11.69 4.77 -12.99
CA GLN A 422 10.43 4.04 -12.76
C GLN A 422 9.24 5.00 -12.67
N ASN A 423 9.39 6.14 -11.98
CA ASN A 423 8.34 7.15 -11.88
C ASN A 423 8.01 7.83 -13.22
N GLN A 424 8.99 8.00 -14.11
CA GLN A 424 8.74 8.47 -15.48
C GLN A 424 7.99 7.42 -16.32
N VAL A 425 8.40 6.15 -16.26
CA VAL A 425 7.75 5.04 -16.96
C VAL A 425 6.31 4.87 -16.49
N LEU A 426 6.07 4.81 -15.18
CA LEU A 426 4.72 4.72 -14.60
C LEU A 426 3.84 5.92 -14.99
N LYS A 427 4.39 7.14 -15.03
CA LYS A 427 3.65 8.32 -15.49
C LYS A 427 3.23 8.25 -16.96
N GLU A 428 4.05 7.65 -17.83
CA GLU A 428 3.65 7.46 -19.23
C GLU A 428 2.74 6.23 -19.42
N GLU A 429 2.89 5.20 -18.59
CA GLU A 429 1.97 4.05 -18.55
C GLU A 429 0.55 4.48 -18.16
N ILE A 430 0.41 5.27 -17.08
CA ILE A 430 -0.89 5.85 -16.68
C ILE A 430 -1.47 6.67 -17.83
N ARG A 431 -0.67 7.50 -18.52
CA ARG A 431 -1.15 8.23 -19.71
C ARG A 431 -1.52 7.30 -20.86
N ARG A 432 -0.81 6.20 -21.07
CA ARG A 432 -1.12 5.18 -22.10
C ARG A 432 -2.44 4.49 -21.82
N GLN A 433 -2.71 4.13 -20.57
CA GLN A 433 -3.95 3.51 -20.11
C GLN A 433 -5.12 4.50 -20.17
N GLN A 434 -4.94 5.74 -19.70
CA GLN A 434 -5.90 6.84 -19.84
C GLN A 434 -6.31 7.03 -21.31
N ARG A 435 -5.33 7.15 -22.22
CA ARG A 435 -5.55 7.21 -23.68
C ARG A 435 -6.19 5.93 -24.24
N SER A 436 -6.17 4.81 -23.53
CA SER A 436 -6.80 3.55 -23.93
C SER A 436 -8.28 3.48 -23.55
N VAL A 437 -8.63 3.83 -22.32
CA VAL A 437 -10.03 3.95 -21.87
C VAL A 437 -10.76 5.04 -22.66
N GLU A 438 -10.09 6.16 -22.92
CA GLU A 438 -10.64 7.21 -23.79
C GLU A 438 -10.78 6.79 -25.25
N ARG A 439 -9.98 5.81 -25.74
CA ARG A 439 -10.16 5.19 -27.06
C ARG A 439 -11.38 4.29 -27.11
N GLU A 440 -11.70 3.59 -26.02
CA GLU A 440 -12.85 2.68 -25.95
C GLU A 440 -14.18 3.44 -26.10
N GLN A 441 -14.31 4.61 -25.47
CA GLN A 441 -15.45 5.51 -25.68
C GLN A 441 -15.64 5.92 -27.15
N HIS A 442 -14.57 5.90 -27.94
CA HIS A 442 -14.60 6.20 -29.36
C HIS A 442 -14.66 4.95 -30.27
N ALA A 443 -14.56 3.73 -29.74
CA ALA A 443 -14.54 2.48 -30.50
C ALA A 443 -15.80 2.25 -31.34
N GLN A 444 -16.97 2.73 -30.89
CA GLN A 444 -18.21 2.68 -31.68
C GLN A 444 -18.10 3.42 -33.04
N ASN A 445 -17.08 4.25 -33.22
CA ASN A 445 -16.84 5.03 -34.44
C ASN A 445 -15.85 4.37 -35.41
N PHE A 446 -15.56 3.06 -35.33
CA PHE A 446 -14.59 2.40 -36.22
C PHE A 446 -14.88 2.59 -37.73
N GLU A 447 -16.14 2.68 -38.16
CA GLU A 447 -16.45 3.00 -39.56
C GLU A 447 -16.09 4.45 -39.95
N TYR A 448 -16.30 5.41 -39.04
CA TYR A 448 -15.86 6.78 -39.25
C TYR A 448 -14.33 6.88 -39.26
N LEU A 449 -13.66 6.21 -38.32
CA LEU A 449 -12.20 6.12 -38.28
C LEU A 449 -11.63 5.49 -39.56
N LYS A 450 -12.21 4.40 -40.06
CA LYS A 450 -11.86 3.78 -41.36
C LYS A 450 -11.94 4.80 -42.50
N ASN A 451 -13.00 5.60 -42.55
CA ASN A 451 -13.16 6.64 -43.57
C ASN A 451 -12.18 7.81 -43.39
N VAL A 452 -11.83 8.19 -42.16
CA VAL A 452 -10.83 9.23 -41.84
C VAL A 452 -9.41 8.75 -42.19
N ILE A 453 -9.03 7.52 -41.83
CA ILE A 453 -7.74 6.91 -42.19
C ILE A 453 -7.62 6.75 -43.70
N LEU A 454 -8.67 6.25 -44.37
CA LEU A 454 -8.66 6.09 -45.83
C LEU A 454 -8.44 7.43 -46.53
N LYS A 455 -9.07 8.52 -46.07
CA LYS A 455 -8.79 9.88 -46.55
C LYS A 455 -7.36 10.33 -46.21
N PHE A 456 -6.89 10.13 -44.99
CA PHE A 456 -5.53 10.52 -44.56
C PHE A 456 -4.39 9.79 -45.30
N VAL A 457 -4.65 8.59 -45.84
CA VAL A 457 -3.70 7.81 -46.63
C VAL A 457 -3.82 8.08 -48.14
N THR A 458 -5.01 8.40 -48.66
CA THR A 458 -5.22 8.69 -50.09
C THR A 458 -4.98 10.16 -50.47
N LEU A 459 -5.11 11.09 -49.52
CA LEU A 459 -4.75 12.49 -49.73
C LEU A 459 -3.23 12.66 -49.84
N GLN A 460 -2.78 13.19 -50.97
CA GLN A 460 -1.42 13.72 -51.13
C GLN A 460 -1.24 14.93 -50.17
N GLY A 461 -0.02 15.11 -49.66
CA GLY A 461 0.23 15.94 -48.47
C GLY A 461 -0.21 17.41 -48.59
N GLY A 462 -0.67 18.01 -47.48
CA GLY A 462 -1.13 19.39 -47.45
C GLY A 462 -2.17 19.71 -46.37
N ASP A 463 -2.90 20.80 -46.60
CA ASP A 463 -3.86 21.40 -45.68
C ASP A 463 -4.96 20.44 -45.21
N GLU A 464 -5.53 19.66 -46.14
CA GLU A 464 -6.61 18.71 -45.82
C GLU A 464 -6.11 17.57 -44.94
N ARG A 465 -4.92 17.05 -45.23
CA ARG A 465 -4.25 16.03 -44.41
C ARG A 465 -3.96 16.56 -43.00
N THR A 466 -3.59 17.84 -42.89
CA THR A 466 -3.36 18.53 -41.61
C THR A 466 -4.66 18.70 -40.81
N ARG A 467 -5.78 19.03 -41.46
CA ARG A 467 -7.11 19.14 -40.84
C ARG A 467 -7.64 17.80 -40.31
N LEU A 468 -7.15 16.66 -40.81
CA LEU A 468 -7.48 15.33 -40.30
C LEU A 468 -6.66 14.92 -39.07
N VAL A 469 -5.50 15.54 -38.78
CA VAL A 469 -4.68 15.17 -37.61
C VAL A 469 -5.40 15.42 -36.28
N PRO A 470 -6.11 16.54 -36.05
CA PRO A 470 -6.94 16.71 -34.86
C PRO A 470 -8.03 15.63 -34.72
N VAL A 471 -8.68 15.24 -35.82
CA VAL A 471 -9.73 14.20 -35.82
C VAL A 471 -9.15 12.83 -35.47
N LEU A 472 -8.02 12.48 -36.06
CA LEU A 472 -7.28 11.25 -35.72
C LEU A 472 -6.84 11.26 -34.25
N ASN A 473 -6.34 12.40 -33.74
CA ASN A 473 -5.96 12.51 -32.32
C ASN A 473 -7.17 12.37 -31.38
N THR A 474 -8.33 12.95 -31.71
CA THR A 474 -9.55 12.77 -30.91
C THR A 474 -9.95 11.30 -30.85
N ILE A 475 -9.96 10.57 -31.97
CA ILE A 475 -10.43 9.17 -31.99
C ILE A 475 -9.39 8.20 -31.40
N LEU A 476 -8.11 8.35 -31.78
CA LEU A 476 -7.03 7.42 -31.44
C LEU A 476 -6.31 7.77 -30.12
N LYS A 477 -6.55 8.97 -29.58
CA LYS A 477 -5.93 9.49 -28.34
C LYS A 477 -4.41 9.30 -28.40
N LEU A 478 -3.79 9.97 -29.36
CA LEU A 478 -2.38 9.83 -29.68
C LEU A 478 -1.51 10.49 -28.60
N SER A 479 -0.29 10.02 -28.42
CA SER A 479 0.71 10.74 -27.65
C SER A 479 1.06 12.09 -28.30
N PRO A 480 1.66 13.03 -27.55
CA PRO A 480 2.18 14.27 -28.13
C PRO A 480 3.22 14.02 -29.24
N GLU A 481 3.98 12.92 -29.13
CA GLU A 481 5.02 12.55 -30.10
C GLU A 481 4.41 12.00 -31.40
N GLU A 482 3.49 11.03 -31.32
CA GLU A 482 2.74 10.53 -32.49
C GLU A 482 1.95 11.65 -33.17
N THR A 483 1.36 12.56 -32.39
CA THR A 483 0.68 13.76 -32.91
C THR A 483 1.65 14.68 -33.65
N ASN A 484 2.89 14.83 -33.16
CA ASN A 484 3.92 15.61 -33.83
C ASN A 484 4.39 14.92 -35.13
N GLN A 485 4.63 13.61 -35.09
CA GLN A 485 4.97 12.81 -36.27
C GLN A 485 3.88 12.90 -37.36
N LEU A 486 2.60 12.76 -37.00
CA LEU A 486 1.48 12.95 -37.94
C LEU A 486 1.40 14.39 -38.47
N ASN A 487 1.73 15.40 -37.67
CA ASN A 487 1.80 16.80 -38.15
C ASN A 487 2.94 17.01 -39.16
N ILE A 488 4.11 16.40 -38.94
CA ILE A 488 5.25 16.43 -39.88
C ILE A 488 4.87 15.73 -41.19
N ILE A 489 4.25 14.55 -41.11
CA ILE A 489 3.78 13.75 -42.25
C ILE A 489 2.64 14.47 -43.01
N ALA A 490 1.74 15.17 -42.31
CA ALA A 490 0.64 15.92 -42.90
C ALA A 490 1.10 17.18 -43.66
N LYS A 491 2.11 17.88 -43.12
CA LYS A 491 2.75 19.05 -43.74
C LYS A 491 3.70 18.72 -44.90
N GLY A 492 3.85 17.44 -45.25
CA GLY A 492 4.73 17.00 -46.35
C GLY A 492 6.20 16.94 -45.97
N GLY A 493 6.52 16.34 -44.81
CA GLY A 493 7.88 16.11 -44.33
C GLY A 493 8.80 15.43 -45.36
N PRO A 494 10.13 15.61 -45.22
CA PRO A 494 11.09 15.48 -46.32
C PRO A 494 11.15 14.10 -47.00
N ASP A 495 10.85 13.02 -46.27
CA ASP A 495 10.88 11.65 -46.81
C ASP A 495 9.84 11.38 -47.92
N LEU A 496 8.83 12.25 -48.10
CA LEU A 496 7.81 12.09 -49.14
C LEU A 496 8.18 12.66 -50.51
N GLN A 497 9.32 13.35 -50.66
CA GLN A 497 9.84 13.76 -51.97
C GLN A 497 10.83 12.74 -52.57
N GLY A 498 11.37 11.84 -51.74
CA GLY A 498 12.15 10.67 -52.19
C GLY A 498 11.22 9.52 -52.56
N GLY A 499 11.07 9.23 -53.86
CA GLY A 499 10.01 8.36 -54.35
C GLY A 499 9.92 6.96 -53.72
N GLY A 500 8.72 6.59 -53.27
CA GLY A 500 8.28 5.19 -53.34
C GLY A 500 8.28 4.34 -52.06
N ARG A 501 8.51 4.87 -50.84
CA ARG A 501 8.26 4.11 -49.60
C ARG A 501 6.75 4.05 -49.23
N GLY A 502 5.97 3.47 -50.13
CA GLY A 502 4.59 3.05 -49.86
C GLY A 502 4.51 1.73 -49.09
N TRP A 503 3.29 1.35 -48.71
CA TRP A 503 2.97 0.16 -47.89
C TRP A 503 3.55 -1.18 -48.42
N GLY A 504 3.87 -1.28 -49.70
CA GLY A 504 4.50 -2.47 -50.31
C GLY A 504 5.79 -2.92 -49.61
N SER A 505 6.54 -2.02 -48.97
CA SER A 505 7.76 -2.38 -48.23
C SER A 505 7.52 -3.30 -47.04
N TYR A 506 6.30 -3.40 -46.51
CA TYR A 506 5.95 -4.28 -45.38
C TYR A 506 5.35 -5.62 -45.82
N LEU A 507 4.71 -5.68 -47.00
CA LEU A 507 4.07 -6.89 -47.51
C LEU A 507 5.09 -8.01 -47.84
N HIS A 508 6.33 -7.64 -48.20
CA HIS A 508 7.39 -8.61 -48.48
C HIS A 508 7.82 -9.46 -47.27
N LEU A 509 7.52 -9.05 -46.03
CA LEU A 509 7.87 -9.84 -44.84
C LEU A 509 6.96 -11.07 -44.62
N TRP A 510 5.80 -11.12 -45.28
CA TRP A 510 4.77 -12.17 -45.09
C TRP A 510 4.74 -13.20 -46.22
N ALA A 511 5.46 -12.96 -47.33
CA ALA A 511 5.49 -13.84 -48.50
C ALA A 511 6.68 -14.82 -48.49
N GLY A 512 7.12 -15.24 -47.28
CA GLY A 512 8.44 -15.83 -47.03
C GLY A 512 8.47 -17.22 -46.40
N THR A 513 7.36 -17.96 -46.39
CA THR A 513 7.28 -19.33 -45.87
C THR A 513 6.47 -20.23 -46.79
N HIS A 514 7.16 -21.05 -47.58
CA HIS A 514 6.65 -22.15 -48.40
C HIS A 514 7.70 -23.27 -48.43
#